data_AF-A0A560WVJ0-F1
#
_entry.id   AF-A0A560WVJ0-F1
#
_cell.length_a   1.000
_cell.length_b   1.000
_cell.length_c   1.000
_cell.angle_alpha   90.00
_cell.angle_beta   90.00
_cell.angle_gamma   90.00
#
_symmetry.space_group_name_H-M   'P 1'
#
loop_
_entity.id
_entity.type
_entity.pdbx_description
1 polymer ?
#
loop_
_entity_poly.entity_id
_entity_poly.type
_entity_poly.pdbx_seq_one_letter_code
_entity_poly.pdbx_strand_id
1 'polypeptide(L)'
;MTSLRRRAGETAGLLMFFTVVALSRLLPPKWMLRRIAVSADVRAEREAAERKLLARVREIEAGVPWLRPLDVVVHDRCVDVRGAHLFDPSPPRRGSMTCAMSAFIIFSVDGDPEDVVAEIHRSFPPPDGLSADGISESLSWDTDEQKVAPGVPCNAVWARLTRRHGERSVEQLRQENGVLCMWALYGQAYYTAV
;
A
#
# COMPACT_ATOMS: atom_id res chain seq x y z
N MET A 1 -9.10 -40.01 -47.70
CA MET A 1 -9.30 -38.64 -47.17
C MET A 1 -9.24 -38.55 -45.63
N THR A 2 -8.53 -39.47 -44.94
CA THR A 2 -8.50 -39.54 -43.46
C THR A 2 -7.23 -38.95 -42.83
N SER A 3 -6.15 -38.75 -43.59
CA SER A 3 -4.87 -38.24 -43.08
C SER A 3 -4.84 -36.70 -42.92
N LEU A 4 -5.57 -35.96 -43.76
CA LEU A 4 -5.62 -34.49 -43.69
C LEU A 4 -6.40 -33.97 -42.47
N ARG A 5 -7.44 -34.70 -42.04
CA ARG A 5 -8.27 -34.33 -40.88
C ARG A 5 -7.53 -34.47 -39.55
N ARG A 6 -6.58 -35.41 -39.47
CA ARG A 6 -5.74 -35.64 -38.28
C ARG A 6 -4.65 -34.57 -38.13
N ARG A 7 -4.00 -34.16 -39.23
CA ARG A 7 -3.00 -33.06 -39.24
C ARG A 7 -3.61 -31.69 -38.93
N ALA A 8 -4.84 -31.42 -39.37
CA ALA A 8 -5.54 -30.17 -39.05
C ALA A 8 -5.88 -30.05 -37.55
N GLY A 9 -6.22 -31.17 -36.89
CA GLY A 9 -6.46 -31.21 -35.45
C GLY A 9 -5.20 -31.00 -34.61
N GLU A 10 -4.06 -31.56 -35.03
CA GLU A 10 -2.76 -31.37 -34.36
C GLU A 10 -2.23 -29.93 -34.51
N THR A 11 -2.35 -29.35 -35.70
CA THR A 11 -1.93 -27.95 -35.96
C THR A 11 -2.85 -26.93 -35.30
N ALA A 12 -4.17 -27.18 -35.29
CA ALA A 12 -5.12 -26.36 -34.54
C ALA A 12 -4.90 -26.46 -33.02
N GLY A 13 -4.58 -27.65 -32.50
CA GLY A 13 -4.23 -27.85 -31.10
C GLY A 13 -2.93 -27.13 -30.71
N LEU A 14 -1.91 -27.17 -31.57
CA LEU A 14 -0.67 -26.41 -31.39
C LEU A 14 -0.94 -24.89 -31.41
N LEU A 15 -1.68 -24.39 -32.40
CA LEU A 15 -2.06 -22.98 -32.50
C LEU A 15 -2.84 -22.52 -31.27
N MET A 16 -3.80 -23.33 -30.82
CA MET A 16 -4.57 -23.04 -29.61
C MET A 16 -3.66 -23.00 -28.37
N PHE A 17 -2.73 -23.95 -28.22
CA PHE A 17 -1.74 -23.94 -27.15
C PHE A 17 -0.85 -22.69 -27.19
N PHE A 18 -0.33 -22.32 -28.36
CA PHE A 18 0.47 -21.11 -28.53
C PHE A 18 -0.33 -19.84 -28.22
N THR A 19 -1.60 -19.75 -28.63
CA THR A 19 -2.47 -18.63 -28.26
C THR A 19 -2.77 -18.56 -26.78
N VAL A 20 -2.98 -19.70 -26.10
CA VAL A 20 -3.22 -19.75 -24.65
C VAL A 20 -1.96 -19.34 -23.89
N VAL A 21 -0.77 -19.82 -24.29
CA VAL A 21 0.51 -19.43 -23.70
C VAL A 21 0.83 -17.95 -23.95
N ALA A 22 0.53 -17.44 -25.15
CA ALA A 22 0.71 -16.02 -25.46
C ALA A 22 -0.27 -15.13 -24.66
N LEU A 23 -1.54 -15.50 -24.58
CA LEU A 23 -2.53 -14.76 -23.77
C LEU A 23 -2.19 -14.78 -22.29
N SER A 24 -1.73 -15.91 -21.75
CA SER A 24 -1.37 -16.01 -20.33
C SER A 24 -0.09 -15.24 -19.98
N ARG A 25 0.77 -14.92 -20.95
CA ARG A 25 1.87 -13.97 -20.78
C ARG A 25 1.44 -12.51 -20.87
N LEU A 26 0.42 -12.21 -21.67
CA LEU A 26 -0.13 -10.86 -21.81
C LEU A 26 -1.10 -10.48 -20.69
N LEU A 27 -1.80 -11.46 -20.12
CA LEU A 27 -2.77 -11.32 -19.04
C LEU A 27 -2.60 -12.49 -18.05
N PRO A 28 -1.60 -12.42 -17.16
CA PRO A 28 -1.33 -13.51 -16.22
C PRO A 28 -2.56 -13.80 -15.34
N PRO A 29 -3.00 -15.07 -15.21
CA PRO A 29 -4.18 -15.39 -14.40
C PRO A 29 -3.94 -15.05 -12.92
N LYS A 30 -5.01 -14.80 -12.14
CA LYS A 30 -4.92 -14.37 -10.73
C LYS A 30 -4.03 -15.26 -9.85
N TRP A 31 -4.03 -16.57 -10.08
CA TRP A 31 -3.17 -17.50 -9.32
C TRP A 31 -1.68 -17.28 -9.59
N MET A 32 -1.31 -16.85 -10.80
CA MET A 32 0.07 -16.56 -11.19
C MET A 32 0.52 -15.25 -10.55
N LEU A 33 -0.34 -14.22 -10.54
CA LEU A 33 -0.07 -12.97 -9.81
C LEU A 33 0.13 -13.20 -8.31
N ARG A 34 -0.70 -14.05 -7.69
CA ARG A 34 -0.50 -14.46 -6.28
C ARG A 34 0.85 -15.14 -6.07
N ARG A 35 1.29 -15.99 -7.00
CA ARG A 35 2.60 -16.65 -6.92
C ARG A 35 3.75 -15.65 -7.05
N ILE A 36 3.62 -14.66 -7.94
CA ILE A 36 4.60 -13.58 -8.09
C ILE A 36 4.66 -12.74 -6.80
N ALA A 37 3.51 -12.36 -6.24
CA ALA A 37 3.43 -11.57 -5.01
C ALA A 37 4.14 -12.21 -3.80
N VAL A 38 4.24 -13.54 -3.76
CA VAL A 38 4.94 -14.29 -2.69
C VAL A 38 6.31 -14.81 -3.10
N SER A 39 6.82 -14.39 -4.26
CA SER A 39 8.15 -14.81 -4.76
C SER A 39 9.29 -14.21 -3.93
N ALA A 40 10.47 -14.83 -3.99
CA ALA A 40 11.65 -14.38 -3.27
C ALA A 40 12.08 -12.95 -3.68
N ASP A 41 11.99 -12.63 -4.97
CA ASP A 41 12.34 -11.31 -5.49
C ASP A 41 11.40 -10.23 -4.95
N VAL A 42 10.09 -10.47 -5.02
CA VAL A 42 9.08 -9.54 -4.47
C VAL A 42 9.24 -9.40 -2.94
N ARG A 43 9.62 -10.48 -2.25
CA ARG A 43 9.90 -10.44 -0.81
C ARG A 43 11.12 -9.58 -0.49
N ALA A 44 12.20 -9.68 -1.27
CA ALA A 44 13.38 -8.84 -1.08
C ALA A 44 13.06 -7.34 -1.29
N GLU A 45 12.28 -7.02 -2.34
CA GLU A 45 11.81 -5.66 -2.61
C GLU A 45 10.89 -5.15 -1.49
N ARG A 46 9.97 -5.99 -1.00
CA ARG A 46 9.12 -5.70 0.15
C ARG A 46 9.92 -5.37 1.41
N GLU A 47 10.93 -6.17 1.75
CA GLU A 47 11.79 -5.95 2.92
C GLU A 47 12.67 -4.69 2.77
N ALA A 48 13.12 -4.36 1.56
CA ALA A 48 13.83 -3.11 1.28
C ALA A 48 12.90 -1.89 1.42
N ALA A 49 11.68 -1.97 0.89
CA ALA A 49 10.67 -0.93 1.00
C ALA A 49 10.25 -0.69 2.45
N GLU A 50 10.02 -1.77 3.21
CA GLU A 50 9.69 -1.69 4.65
C GLU A 50 10.80 -0.98 5.43
N ARG A 51 12.07 -1.31 5.18
CA ARG A 51 13.20 -0.62 5.82
C ARG A 51 13.25 0.86 5.49
N LYS A 52 13.05 1.23 4.22
CA LYS A 52 13.05 2.64 3.79
C LYS A 52 11.89 3.41 4.43
N LEU A 53 10.71 2.79 4.49
CA LEU A 53 9.52 3.38 5.08
C LEU A 53 9.67 3.57 6.60
N LEU A 54 10.18 2.56 7.31
CA LEU A 54 10.44 2.67 8.76
C LEU A 54 11.56 3.66 9.08
N ALA A 55 12.57 3.81 8.22
CA ALA A 55 13.57 4.85 8.37
C ALA A 55 12.92 6.25 8.31
N ARG A 56 12.00 6.46 7.37
CA ARG A 56 11.23 7.72 7.27
C ARG A 56 10.37 7.97 8.50
N VAL A 57 9.70 6.92 9.02
CA VAL A 57 8.93 7.04 10.27
C VAL A 57 9.83 7.50 11.42
N ARG A 58 11.02 6.92 11.57
CA ARG A 58 11.98 7.32 12.62
C ARG A 58 12.50 8.74 12.45
N GLU A 59 12.72 9.20 11.22
CA GLU A 59 13.07 10.60 10.94
C GLU A 59 11.96 11.55 11.42
N ILE A 60 10.70 11.20 11.16
CA ILE A 60 9.54 11.97 11.61
C ILE A 60 9.46 11.96 13.15
N GLU A 61 9.53 10.79 13.78
CA GLU A 61 9.52 10.65 15.24
C GLU A 61 10.67 11.44 15.90
N ALA A 62 11.86 11.44 15.30
CA ALA A 62 13.01 12.18 15.83
C ALA A 62 12.92 13.69 15.61
N GLY A 63 12.25 14.14 14.53
CA GLY A 63 12.11 15.55 14.20
C GLY A 63 10.94 16.25 14.91
N VAL A 64 10.07 15.52 15.63
CA VAL A 64 8.93 16.08 16.37
C VAL A 64 9.04 15.76 17.87
N PRO A 65 9.70 16.61 18.68
CA PRO A 65 10.03 16.29 20.08
C PRO A 65 8.83 16.14 21.02
N TRP A 66 7.67 16.71 20.67
CA TRP A 66 6.43 16.66 21.45
C TRP A 66 5.47 15.55 21.00
N LEU A 67 5.87 14.77 19.99
CA LEU A 67 5.11 13.61 19.52
C LEU A 67 5.36 12.44 20.47
N ARG A 68 4.28 11.84 20.98
CA ARG A 68 4.34 10.64 21.82
C ARG A 68 3.91 9.44 20.97
N PRO A 69 4.86 8.73 20.32
CA PRO A 69 4.51 7.63 19.44
C PRO A 69 3.91 6.49 20.26
N LEU A 70 2.73 6.02 19.83
CA LEU A 70 2.04 4.88 20.42
C LEU A 70 2.38 3.60 19.66
N ASP A 71 2.23 3.62 18.33
CA ASP A 71 2.46 2.46 17.47
C ASP A 71 2.63 2.89 16.01
N VAL A 72 3.21 2.01 15.20
CA VAL A 72 3.33 2.14 13.75
C VAL A 72 2.68 0.93 13.11
N VAL A 73 1.67 1.15 12.27
CA VAL A 73 0.99 0.10 11.50
C VAL A 73 1.51 0.13 10.06
N VAL A 74 2.24 -0.91 9.65
CA VAL A 74 2.59 -1.11 8.25
C VAL A 74 1.49 -1.90 7.55
N HIS A 75 1.01 -1.39 6.42
CA HIS A 75 0.06 -2.06 5.55
C HIS A 75 0.71 -2.33 4.19
N ASP A 76 0.69 -3.60 3.79
CA ASP A 76 1.24 -4.09 2.55
C ASP A 76 0.10 -4.67 1.70
N ARG A 77 0.00 -4.22 0.44
CA ARG A 77 -1.03 -4.69 -0.48
C ARG A 77 -0.47 -4.87 -1.88
N CYS A 78 -0.90 -5.95 -2.53
CA CYS A 78 -0.75 -6.13 -3.97
C CYS A 78 -2.13 -6.03 -4.63
N VAL A 79 -2.28 -5.08 -5.54
CA VAL A 79 -3.53 -4.82 -6.26
C VAL A 79 -3.38 -5.25 -7.72
N ASP A 80 -4.40 -5.93 -8.23
CA ASP A 80 -4.53 -6.19 -9.66
C ASP A 80 -4.90 -4.87 -10.34
N VAL A 81 -3.99 -4.33 -11.15
CA VAL A 81 -4.17 -3.03 -11.81
C VAL A 81 -4.67 -3.17 -13.25
N ARG A 82 -5.05 -4.39 -13.66
CA ARG A 82 -5.66 -4.65 -14.97
C ARG A 82 -7.06 -4.04 -14.99
N GLY A 83 -7.15 -2.81 -15.48
CA GLY A 83 -8.40 -2.06 -15.56
C GLY A 83 -8.51 -0.86 -14.62
N ALA A 84 -7.41 -0.41 -13.99
CA ALA A 84 -7.38 0.94 -13.40
C ALA A 84 -7.84 1.94 -14.48
N HIS A 85 -8.89 2.69 -14.17
CA HIS A 85 -9.87 3.19 -15.14
C HIS A 85 -9.27 4.13 -16.21
N LEU A 86 -9.91 4.19 -17.38
CA LEU A 86 -9.66 5.15 -18.48
C LEU A 86 -9.67 6.64 -18.05
N PHE A 87 -10.01 6.94 -16.80
CA PHE A 87 -10.14 8.28 -16.23
C PHE A 87 -9.21 8.53 -15.03
N ASP A 88 -8.29 7.61 -14.72
CA ASP A 88 -7.22 7.90 -13.75
C ASP A 88 -6.28 8.96 -14.37
N PRO A 89 -5.93 10.05 -13.68
CA PRO A 89 -5.02 11.08 -14.21
C PRO A 89 -3.61 10.54 -14.48
N SER A 90 -3.23 9.46 -13.81
CA SER A 90 -1.94 8.78 -13.95
C SER A 90 -2.15 7.26 -14.09
N PRO A 91 -2.70 6.76 -15.21
CA PRO A 91 -2.96 5.33 -15.35
C PRO A 91 -1.62 4.57 -15.36
N PRO A 92 -1.48 3.48 -14.58
CA PRO A 92 -0.24 2.74 -14.52
C PRO A 92 0.13 2.25 -15.93
N ARG A 93 1.28 2.72 -16.43
CA ARG A 93 1.80 2.38 -17.75
C ARG A 93 2.20 0.91 -17.76
N ARG A 94 1.25 0.03 -18.10
CA ARG A 94 1.43 -1.43 -18.27
C ARG A 94 1.86 -2.12 -16.98
N GLY A 95 0.88 -2.54 -16.19
CA GLY A 95 1.08 -3.47 -15.09
C GLY A 95 -0.06 -4.48 -15.04
N SER A 96 0.25 -5.72 -14.71
CA SER A 96 -0.74 -6.73 -14.35
C SER A 96 -1.01 -6.77 -12.84
N MET A 97 -0.08 -6.25 -12.02
CA MET A 97 -0.22 -6.09 -10.57
C MET A 97 0.77 -5.05 -10.06
N THR A 98 0.37 -4.24 -9.08
CA THR A 98 1.28 -3.36 -8.34
C THR A 98 1.19 -3.69 -6.86
N CYS A 99 2.34 -3.88 -6.22
CA CYS A 99 2.47 -4.00 -4.78
C CYS A 99 2.97 -2.68 -4.20
N ALA A 100 2.29 -2.22 -3.15
CA ALA A 100 2.57 -0.96 -2.48
C ALA A 100 2.48 -1.12 -0.97
N MET A 101 3.29 -0.32 -0.28
CA MET A 101 3.34 -0.29 1.17
C MET A 101 2.96 1.10 1.68
N SER A 102 2.24 1.11 2.80
CA SER A 102 1.88 2.31 3.53
C SER A 102 2.22 2.14 5.01
N ALA A 103 2.56 3.23 5.68
CA ALA A 103 2.77 3.26 7.13
C ALA A 103 1.78 4.24 7.77
N PHE A 104 1.18 3.84 8.88
CA PHE A 104 0.32 4.68 9.70
C PHE A 104 1.01 4.85 11.06
N ILE A 105 1.48 6.05 11.34
CA ILE A 105 2.09 6.44 12.60
C ILE A 105 0.96 6.90 13.51
N ILE A 106 0.79 6.22 14.64
CA ILE A 106 -0.24 6.53 15.64
C ILE A 106 0.46 7.12 16.84
N PHE A 107 0.05 8.30 17.25
CA PHE A 107 0.70 9.06 18.31
C PHE A 107 -0.29 9.92 19.08
N SER A 108 0.08 10.29 20.29
CA SER A 108 -0.59 11.37 21.02
C SER A 108 0.29 12.62 21.05
N VAL A 109 -0.34 13.74 21.40
CA VAL A 109 0.26 15.07 21.31
C VAL A 109 0.04 15.85 22.61
N ASP A 110 1.02 16.66 22.98
CA ASP A 110 0.90 17.61 24.07
C ASP A 110 0.44 18.97 23.50
N GLY A 111 -0.87 19.18 23.36
CA GLY A 111 -1.42 20.45 22.85
C GLY A 111 -2.65 20.28 21.97
N ASP A 112 -3.01 21.35 21.25
CA ASP A 112 -4.09 21.32 20.27
C ASP A 112 -3.67 20.49 19.04
N PRO A 113 -4.43 19.44 18.67
CA PRO A 113 -4.17 18.66 17.46
C PRO A 113 -4.06 19.51 16.18
N GLU A 114 -4.76 20.64 16.06
CA GLU A 114 -4.70 21.47 14.86
C GLU A 114 -3.33 22.15 14.67
N ASP A 115 -2.75 22.66 15.76
CA ASP A 115 -1.42 23.28 15.73
C ASP A 115 -0.34 22.26 15.36
N VAL A 116 -0.49 21.04 15.87
CA VAL A 116 0.35 19.90 15.56
C VAL A 116 0.28 19.53 14.08
N VAL A 117 -0.93 19.46 13.52
CA VAL A 117 -1.16 19.17 12.10
C VAL A 117 -0.41 20.17 11.23
N ALA A 118 -0.57 21.46 11.53
CA ALA A 118 0.08 22.52 10.78
C ALA A 118 1.61 22.45 10.86
N GLU A 119 2.16 22.09 12.03
CA GLU A 119 3.60 21.99 12.24
C GLU A 119 4.23 20.79 11.54
N ILE A 120 3.61 19.60 11.58
CA ILE A 120 4.17 18.42 10.89
C ILE A 120 4.13 18.66 9.37
N HIS A 121 3.06 19.25 8.82
CA HIS A 121 3.01 19.61 7.41
C HIS A 121 4.08 20.64 7.00
N ARG A 122 4.46 21.54 7.91
CA ARG A 122 5.53 22.52 7.68
C ARG A 122 6.93 21.88 7.77
N SER A 123 7.12 21.00 8.73
CA SER A 123 8.42 20.42 9.07
C SER A 123 8.83 19.25 8.18
N PHE A 124 7.88 18.53 7.59
CA PHE A 124 8.14 17.39 6.72
C PHE A 124 7.48 17.58 5.34
N PRO A 125 7.93 18.57 4.54
CA PRO A 125 7.49 18.62 3.15
C PRO A 125 7.93 17.33 2.42
N PRO A 126 7.17 16.90 1.39
CA PRO A 126 7.60 15.80 0.55
C PRO A 126 8.96 16.15 -0.09
N PRO A 127 9.97 15.27 -0.03
CA PRO A 127 11.32 15.57 -0.50
C PRO A 127 11.39 15.83 -2.01
N ASP A 128 12.30 16.71 -2.42
CA ASP A 128 12.60 17.00 -3.83
C ASP A 128 13.01 15.73 -4.60
N GLY A 129 12.38 15.49 -5.75
CA GLY A 129 12.72 14.39 -6.65
C GLY A 129 12.02 13.05 -6.37
N LEU A 130 11.22 12.95 -5.29
CA LEU A 130 10.14 11.97 -5.20
C LEU A 130 8.88 12.65 -5.78
N SER A 131 8.45 12.27 -6.99
CA SER A 131 7.21 12.85 -7.53
C SER A 131 6.07 12.58 -6.54
N ALA A 132 5.13 13.53 -6.45
CA ALA A 132 3.91 13.43 -5.67
C ALA A 132 3.02 12.22 -6.03
N ASP A 133 3.43 11.37 -6.96
CA ASP A 133 2.74 10.14 -7.35
C ASP A 133 3.08 8.92 -6.48
N GLY A 134 4.12 8.97 -5.65
CA GLY A 134 4.63 7.79 -4.92
C GLY A 134 4.42 7.77 -3.41
N ILE A 135 4.34 8.94 -2.77
CA ILE A 135 4.06 9.05 -1.33
C ILE A 135 3.04 10.16 -1.13
N SER A 136 1.80 9.77 -0.84
CA SER A 136 0.79 10.71 -0.37
C SER A 136 0.84 10.72 1.15
N GLU A 137 0.81 11.91 1.74
CA GLU A 137 0.75 12.07 3.19
C GLU A 137 -0.63 12.57 3.58
N SER A 138 -1.24 11.97 4.60
CA SER A 138 -2.48 12.50 5.19
C SER A 138 -2.43 12.39 6.69
N LEU A 139 -2.85 13.45 7.38
CA LEU A 139 -3.08 13.42 8.81
C LEU A 139 -4.58 13.39 9.10
N SER A 140 -4.97 12.52 10.03
CA SER A 140 -6.33 12.46 10.58
C SER A 140 -6.26 12.40 12.10
N TRP A 141 -7.22 13.04 12.78
CA TRP A 141 -7.35 13.04 14.24
C TRP A 141 -8.82 13.00 14.63
N ASP A 142 -9.08 12.76 15.93
CA ASP A 142 -10.36 12.32 16.51
C ASP A 142 -11.56 13.28 16.38
N THR A 143 -11.49 14.39 15.62
CA THR A 143 -12.63 15.31 15.44
C THR A 143 -13.30 15.25 14.07
N ASP A 144 -12.63 14.73 13.04
CA ASP A 144 -13.21 14.61 11.69
C ASP A 144 -13.03 13.19 11.15
N GLU A 145 -14.10 12.40 11.25
CA GLU A 145 -14.25 11.21 10.41
C GLU A 145 -14.36 11.64 8.94
N GLN A 146 -13.21 11.86 8.27
CA GLN A 146 -12.93 11.48 6.88
C GLN A 146 -11.73 12.27 6.34
N LYS A 147 -10.57 11.60 6.26
CA LYS A 147 -9.99 11.13 4.99
C LYS A 147 -8.69 10.36 5.24
N VAL A 148 -8.80 9.02 5.27
CA VAL A 148 -7.70 8.11 4.92
C VAL A 148 -7.88 7.81 3.42
N ALA A 149 -6.84 7.97 2.59
CA ALA A 149 -6.89 7.87 1.13
C ALA A 149 -7.41 6.49 0.61
N PRO A 150 -7.83 6.37 -0.68
CA PRO A 150 -8.81 5.38 -1.13
C PRO A 150 -8.27 3.95 -1.08
N GLY A 151 -8.76 3.17 -0.12
CA GLY A 151 -8.69 1.71 -0.16
C GLY A 151 -8.21 1.00 1.11
N VAL A 152 -7.85 1.70 2.19
CA VAL A 152 -7.66 1.08 3.52
C VAL A 152 -8.74 1.62 4.47
N PRO A 153 -9.66 0.78 4.95
CA PRO A 153 -10.64 1.22 5.95
C PRO A 153 -9.92 1.61 7.24
N CYS A 154 -10.23 2.78 7.79
CA CYS A 154 -9.72 3.27 9.07
C CYS A 154 -9.83 2.18 10.17
N ASN A 155 -10.95 1.45 10.19
CA ASN A 155 -11.22 0.35 11.11
C ASN A 155 -10.18 -0.78 11.06
N ALA A 156 -9.56 -1.05 9.90
CA ALA A 156 -8.55 -2.10 9.78
C ALA A 156 -7.22 -1.72 10.46
N VAL A 157 -6.87 -0.43 10.43
CA VAL A 157 -5.69 0.11 11.12
C VAL A 157 -5.91 0.05 12.63
N TRP A 158 -7.05 0.56 13.10
CA TRP A 158 -7.43 0.49 14.52
C TRP A 158 -7.54 -0.94 15.02
N ALA A 159 -8.16 -1.87 14.29
CA ALA A 159 -8.24 -3.27 14.69
C ALA A 159 -6.86 -3.97 14.80
N ARG A 160 -5.85 -3.48 14.08
CA ARG A 160 -4.47 -3.98 14.22
C ARG A 160 -3.76 -3.35 15.41
N LEU A 161 -4.00 -2.06 15.67
CA LEU A 161 -3.55 -1.38 16.89
C LEU A 161 -4.10 -2.08 18.14
N THR A 162 -5.43 -2.20 18.25
CA THR A 162 -6.08 -2.77 19.44
C THR A 162 -5.57 -4.18 19.74
N ARG A 163 -5.42 -5.04 18.73
CA ARG A 163 -4.81 -6.38 18.90
C ARG A 163 -3.39 -6.35 19.43
N ARG A 164 -2.55 -5.40 18.99
CA ARG A 164 -1.17 -5.25 19.50
C ARG A 164 -1.12 -4.72 20.93
N HIS A 165 -2.13 -3.98 21.35
CA HIS A 165 -2.26 -3.44 22.69
C HIS A 165 -3.19 -4.28 23.59
N GLY A 166 -3.21 -5.60 23.40
CA GLY A 166 -3.93 -6.53 24.28
C GLY A 166 -5.45 -6.43 24.17
N GLU A 167 -5.96 -6.17 22.96
CA GLU A 167 -7.39 -6.01 22.65
C GLU A 167 -8.07 -4.83 23.38
N ARG A 168 -7.29 -3.88 23.90
CA ARG A 168 -7.82 -2.61 24.41
C ARG A 168 -8.63 -1.91 23.33
N SER A 169 -9.78 -1.35 23.70
CA SER A 169 -10.56 -0.55 22.74
C SER A 169 -9.83 0.75 22.39
N VAL A 170 -10.18 1.36 21.26
CA VAL A 170 -9.61 2.66 20.87
C VAL A 170 -9.91 3.71 21.95
N GLU A 171 -11.09 3.65 22.56
CA GLU A 171 -11.50 4.53 23.67
C GLU A 171 -10.62 4.35 24.91
N GLN A 172 -10.21 3.13 25.24
CA GLN A 172 -9.29 2.89 26.35
C GLN A 172 -7.91 3.48 26.05
N LEU A 173 -7.40 3.29 24.82
CA LEU A 173 -6.14 3.90 24.41
C LEU A 173 -6.21 5.44 24.46
N ARG A 174 -7.35 6.03 24.10
CA ARG A 174 -7.59 7.48 24.24
C ARG A 174 -7.60 7.94 25.70
N GLN A 175 -8.26 7.20 26.58
CA GLN A 175 -8.30 7.54 28.01
C GLN A 175 -6.90 7.54 28.64
N GLU A 176 -6.02 6.64 28.19
CA GLU A 176 -4.66 6.53 28.69
C GLU A 176 -3.69 7.56 28.09
N ASN A 177 -3.87 7.92 26.81
CA ASN A 177 -2.88 8.67 26.05
C ASN A 177 -3.35 10.08 25.62
N GLY A 178 -4.63 10.41 25.80
CA GLY A 178 -5.26 11.64 25.31
C GLY A 178 -5.77 11.50 23.87
N VAL A 179 -5.81 12.61 23.15
CA VAL A 179 -6.20 12.62 21.73
C VAL A 179 -5.20 11.80 20.91
N LEU A 180 -5.72 10.89 20.10
CA LEU A 180 -4.90 10.09 19.18
C LEU A 180 -4.93 10.72 17.79
N CYS A 181 -3.74 10.88 17.22
CA CYS A 181 -3.51 11.33 15.86
C CYS A 181 -2.95 10.18 15.03
N MET A 182 -3.29 10.17 13.75
CA MET A 182 -2.78 9.20 12.79
C MET A 182 -2.21 9.92 11.56
N TRP A 183 -0.90 9.81 11.38
CA TRP A 183 -0.20 10.25 10.17
C TRP A 183 0.00 9.07 9.24
N ALA A 184 -0.50 9.17 8.02
CA ALA A 184 -0.36 8.14 7.00
C ALA A 184 0.69 8.55 5.95
N LEU A 185 1.62 7.65 5.68
CA LEU A 185 2.53 7.67 4.53
C LEU A 185 2.03 6.60 3.54
N TYR A 186 1.33 7.00 2.46
CA TYR A 186 0.74 6.06 1.51
C TYR A 186 1.67 5.67 0.38
N GLY A 187 1.41 4.50 -0.20
CA GLY A 187 1.46 4.34 -1.65
C GLY A 187 2.84 4.10 -2.24
N GLN A 188 3.84 3.76 -1.43
CA GLN A 188 5.17 3.45 -1.96
C GLN A 188 5.10 2.12 -2.72
N ALA A 189 4.88 2.21 -4.03
CA ALA A 189 4.97 1.07 -4.92
C ALA A 189 6.41 0.53 -4.86
N TYR A 190 6.55 -0.73 -4.47
CA TYR A 190 7.85 -1.40 -4.38
C TYR A 190 8.02 -2.46 -5.46
N TYR A 191 6.92 -2.86 -6.11
CA TYR A 191 6.98 -3.85 -7.18
C TYR A 191 5.81 -3.68 -8.16
N THR A 192 6.10 -3.81 -9.45
CA THR A 192 5.07 -3.88 -10.50
C THR A 192 5.36 -5.10 -11.37
N ALA A 193 4.41 -6.05 -11.40
CA ALA A 193 4.41 -7.09 -12.41
C ALA A 193 3.89 -6.50 -13.72
N VAL A 194 4.61 -6.69 -14.81
CA VAL A 194 4.17 -6.35 -16.17
C VAL A 194 3.53 -7.56 -16.79
#